data_AF-A0A917DQD3-F1
#
_entry.id   AF-A0A917DQD3-F1
#
_cell.length_a   1.000
_cell.length_b   1.000
_cell.length_c   1.000
_cell.angle_alpha   90.00
_cell.angle_beta   90.00
_cell.angle_gamma   90.00
#
_symmetry.space_group_name_H-M   'P 1'
#
loop_
_entity.id
_entity.type
_entity.pdbx_description
1 polymer ?
#
loop_
_entity_poly.entity_id
_entity_poly.type
_entity_poly.pdbx_seq_one_letter_code
_entity_poly.pdbx_strand_id
1 'polypeptide(L)'
;MHKRIPLFTALILLMVSTHVAGAADIGTNPTSTLKNPSRLEIQVHEWMDMLSGQPQFHSWKNAVSAIMPIGPGTHGFLVSISLERRPIGYMIVNATEDGGYALGEYGVGSHPAFDPDTLYLSLVRQGLIESYSAAIKKPLRLERLYVHPLLAVWKWDAADGQTYYLDAWTGEALPIDNAMWHKQLAAATLKSSGPVQQSAVKSLSDTRLNDAFDPYETMPWLTQAPLSEAQLGSLSKLLDNKAKIRYTSELFDQTVLFVWPMIGYHNWNHQTLYAAFDQMGTRYVPLSALTGNGSFFQ
;
A
#
# COMPACT_ATOMS: atom_id res chain seq x y z
N MET A 1 -8.87 -28.94 -81.15
CA MET A 1 -10.25 -29.24 -81.57
C MET A 1 -11.04 -29.74 -80.36
N HIS A 2 -12.18 -29.09 -80.09
CA HIS A 2 -13.39 -29.50 -79.35
C HIS A 2 -13.29 -30.26 -78.00
N LYS A 3 -13.68 -29.62 -76.88
CA LYS A 3 -15.00 -29.66 -76.19
C LYS A 3 -15.30 -31.05 -75.57
N ARG A 4 -15.70 -31.19 -74.29
CA ARG A 4 -16.97 -30.70 -73.70
C ARG A 4 -16.99 -30.78 -72.16
N ILE A 5 -17.68 -29.82 -71.55
CA ILE A 5 -18.36 -29.90 -70.24
C ILE A 5 -19.72 -30.61 -70.43
N PRO A 6 -20.27 -31.26 -69.40
CA PRO A 6 -21.67 -30.98 -69.07
C PRO A 6 -21.91 -30.68 -67.58
N LEU A 7 -23.01 -29.95 -67.40
CA LEU A 7 -23.56 -29.29 -66.21
C LEU A 7 -24.67 -30.16 -65.55
N PHE A 8 -25.06 -29.74 -64.34
CA PHE A 8 -26.26 -30.12 -63.53
C PHE A 8 -26.20 -31.48 -62.81
N THR A 9 -26.60 -31.63 -61.54
CA THR A 9 -27.76 -31.05 -60.85
C THR A 9 -27.54 -31.05 -59.31
N ALA A 10 -28.08 -30.04 -58.63
CA ALA A 10 -28.16 -29.97 -57.17
C ALA A 10 -29.16 -30.98 -56.59
N LEU A 11 -28.86 -31.53 -55.40
CA LEU A 11 -29.90 -32.04 -54.50
C LEU A 11 -29.50 -31.77 -53.04
N ILE A 12 -30.27 -30.91 -52.40
CA ILE A 12 -30.30 -30.68 -50.96
C ILE A 12 -31.06 -31.85 -50.33
N LEU A 13 -30.46 -32.51 -49.34
CA LEU A 13 -31.22 -33.30 -48.37
C LEU A 13 -30.64 -33.09 -46.96
N LEU A 14 -31.36 -32.29 -46.19
CA LEU A 14 -31.36 -32.29 -44.73
C LEU A 14 -31.88 -33.65 -44.24
N MET A 15 -31.29 -34.24 -43.20
CA MET A 15 -32.01 -34.92 -42.12
C MET A 15 -31.04 -35.27 -40.97
N VAL A 16 -31.18 -34.50 -39.89
CA VAL A 16 -31.16 -34.86 -38.45
C VAL A 16 -30.17 -35.94 -37.98
N SER A 17 -29.16 -35.51 -37.21
CA SER A 17 -28.49 -36.35 -36.21
C SER A 17 -28.72 -35.76 -34.83
N THR A 18 -29.38 -36.53 -33.97
CA THR A 18 -29.67 -36.23 -32.57
C THR A 18 -28.41 -36.39 -31.74
N HIS A 19 -27.79 -35.29 -31.34
CA HIS A 19 -26.82 -35.31 -30.25
C HIS A 19 -27.55 -35.02 -28.93
N VAL A 20 -27.67 -36.07 -28.11
CA VAL A 20 -27.96 -35.95 -26.68
C VAL A 20 -26.72 -35.34 -26.03
N ALA A 21 -26.74 -34.03 -25.79
CA ALA A 21 -25.83 -33.38 -24.87
C ALA A 21 -26.50 -33.39 -23.49
N GLY A 22 -25.83 -34.01 -22.52
CA GLY A 22 -26.25 -33.99 -21.13
C GLY A 22 -26.32 -32.56 -20.63
N ALA A 23 -27.51 -32.14 -20.20
CA ALA A 23 -27.72 -30.94 -19.42
C ALA A 23 -27.14 -31.18 -18.02
N ALA A 24 -25.92 -30.71 -17.79
CA ALA A 24 -25.53 -30.27 -16.45
C ALA A 24 -26.02 -28.83 -16.34
N ASP A 25 -27.04 -28.62 -15.49
CA ASP A 25 -27.55 -27.31 -15.12
C ASP A 25 -26.38 -26.40 -14.73
N ILE A 26 -26.09 -25.44 -15.62
CA ILE A 26 -25.35 -24.24 -15.27
C ILE A 26 -26.30 -23.50 -14.34
N GLY A 27 -26.03 -23.57 -13.04
CA GLY A 27 -26.59 -22.67 -12.05
C GLY A 27 -26.22 -21.24 -12.44
N THR A 28 -27.03 -20.64 -13.30
CA THR A 28 -27.02 -19.22 -13.61
C THR A 28 -27.58 -18.50 -12.40
N ASN A 29 -26.69 -18.06 -11.51
CA ASN A 29 -26.86 -16.84 -10.77
C ASN A 29 -25.45 -16.28 -10.49
N PRO A 30 -25.23 -15.01 -10.83
CA PRO A 30 -25.23 -14.08 -9.72
C PRO A 30 -26.42 -13.16 -9.89
N THR A 31 -27.44 -13.40 -9.08
CA THR A 31 -28.25 -12.32 -8.56
C THR A 31 -27.27 -11.26 -8.05
N SER A 32 -27.19 -10.11 -8.71
CA SER A 32 -26.53 -8.93 -8.16
C SER A 32 -27.37 -8.45 -6.99
N THR A 33 -27.28 -9.15 -5.86
CA THR A 33 -27.77 -8.63 -4.60
C THR A 33 -26.91 -7.41 -4.32
N LEU A 34 -27.49 -6.22 -4.42
CA LEU A 34 -26.94 -4.98 -3.88
C LEU A 34 -26.67 -5.24 -2.40
N LYS A 35 -25.45 -5.65 -2.08
CA LYS A 35 -25.01 -5.82 -0.70
C LYS A 35 -24.84 -4.40 -0.16
N ASN A 36 -25.58 -4.07 0.89
CA ASN A 36 -25.38 -2.80 1.57
C ASN A 36 -23.91 -2.69 1.98
N PRO A 37 -23.28 -1.52 1.80
CA PRO A 37 -21.90 -1.32 2.19
C PRO A 37 -21.76 -1.54 3.69
N SER A 38 -20.68 -2.23 4.07
CA SER A 38 -20.25 -2.41 5.45
C SER A 38 -19.83 -1.07 6.07
N ARG A 39 -19.76 -1.01 7.41
CA ARG A 39 -19.27 0.18 8.13
C ARG A 39 -17.86 0.60 7.70
N LEU A 40 -17.01 -0.37 7.35
CA LEU A 40 -15.65 -0.10 6.86
C LEU A 40 -15.68 0.56 5.48
N GLU A 41 -16.49 0.03 4.55
CA GLU A 41 -16.63 0.60 3.20
C GLU A 41 -17.17 2.04 3.25
N ILE A 42 -18.14 2.32 4.13
CA ILE A 42 -18.65 3.68 4.35
C ILE A 42 -17.52 4.59 4.86
N GLN A 43 -16.80 4.18 5.91
CA GLN A 43 -15.74 5.00 6.48
C GLN A 43 -14.59 5.29 5.50
N VAL A 44 -14.22 4.29 4.69
CA VAL A 44 -13.22 4.43 3.62
C VAL A 44 -13.69 5.45 2.59
N HIS A 45 -14.95 5.38 2.16
CA HIS A 45 -15.51 6.32 1.19
C HIS A 45 -15.52 7.76 1.73
N GLU A 46 -15.89 7.96 2.99
CA GLU A 46 -15.83 9.28 3.65
C GLU A 46 -14.41 9.86 3.62
N TRP A 47 -13.38 9.06 3.93
CA TRP A 47 -11.99 9.51 3.84
C TRP A 47 -11.56 9.79 2.40
N MET A 48 -11.98 8.98 1.44
CA MET A 48 -11.70 9.21 0.02
C MET A 48 -12.30 10.53 -0.46
N ASP A 49 -13.56 10.80 -0.10
CA ASP A 49 -14.26 12.04 -0.46
C ASP A 49 -13.55 13.26 0.12
N MET A 50 -13.19 13.23 1.41
CA MET A 50 -12.45 14.32 2.06
C MET A 50 -11.08 14.56 1.40
N LEU A 51 -10.33 13.48 1.15
CA LEU A 51 -9.02 13.56 0.52
C LEU A 51 -9.11 14.07 -0.91
N SER A 52 -10.13 13.70 -1.67
CA SER A 52 -10.32 14.13 -3.06
C SER A 52 -10.46 15.65 -3.25
N GLY A 53 -10.70 16.39 -2.17
CA GLY A 53 -10.65 17.85 -2.15
C GLY A 53 -9.24 18.42 -2.31
N GLN A 54 -8.19 17.61 -2.15
CA GLN A 54 -6.80 18.01 -2.31
C GLN A 54 -6.31 17.76 -3.76
N PRO A 55 -5.49 18.67 -4.34
CA PRO A 55 -5.09 18.57 -5.75
C PRO A 55 -4.49 17.22 -6.15
N GLN A 56 -3.61 16.66 -5.33
CA GLN A 56 -2.94 15.39 -5.58
C GLN A 56 -3.87 14.17 -5.48
N PHE A 57 -5.00 14.29 -4.78
CA PHE A 57 -5.96 13.21 -4.57
C PHE A 57 -7.23 13.37 -5.44
N HIS A 58 -7.30 14.39 -6.30
CA HIS A 58 -8.53 14.75 -7.02
C HIS A 58 -9.16 13.58 -7.80
N SER A 59 -8.34 12.70 -8.38
CA SER A 59 -8.78 11.53 -9.13
C SER A 59 -9.53 10.49 -8.30
N TRP A 60 -9.40 10.52 -6.96
CA TRP A 60 -10.07 9.59 -6.07
C TRP A 60 -11.60 9.72 -6.09
N LYS A 61 -12.13 10.89 -6.48
CA LYS A 61 -13.57 11.13 -6.62
C LYS A 61 -14.27 10.15 -7.57
N ASN A 62 -13.55 9.68 -8.58
CA ASN A 62 -14.09 8.74 -9.59
C ASN A 62 -13.48 7.34 -9.47
N ALA A 63 -12.73 7.09 -8.40
CA ALA A 63 -12.01 5.85 -8.21
C ALA A 63 -12.87 4.80 -7.51
N VAL A 64 -12.44 3.55 -7.63
CA VAL A 64 -13.00 2.41 -6.88
C VAL A 64 -11.98 1.92 -5.87
N SER A 65 -12.45 1.46 -4.72
CA SER A 65 -11.62 0.87 -3.68
C SER A 65 -11.84 -0.64 -3.57
N ALA A 66 -10.78 -1.37 -3.26
CA ALA A 66 -10.81 -2.78 -2.90
C ALA A 66 -10.17 -2.95 -1.53
N ILE A 67 -10.86 -3.64 -0.62
CA ILE A 67 -10.45 -3.76 0.78
C ILE A 67 -10.01 -5.20 1.04
N MET A 68 -8.80 -5.38 1.56
CA MET A 68 -8.26 -6.69 1.93
C MET A 68 -7.64 -6.66 3.34
N PRO A 69 -7.74 -7.73 4.14
CA PRO A 69 -7.04 -7.81 5.41
C PRO A 69 -5.51 -7.84 5.20
N ILE A 70 -4.75 -7.23 6.12
CA ILE A 70 -3.27 -7.20 6.05
C ILE A 70 -2.64 -8.09 7.12
N GLY A 71 -2.48 -9.36 6.79
CA GLY A 71 -1.79 -10.32 7.65
C GLY A 71 -2.74 -11.10 8.56
N PRO A 72 -2.25 -12.19 9.17
CA PRO A 72 -3.05 -13.06 10.01
C PRO A 72 -3.30 -12.42 11.39
N GLY A 73 -4.56 -12.39 11.83
CA GLY A 73 -4.93 -11.94 13.19
C GLY A 73 -4.80 -10.43 13.43
N THR A 74 -4.46 -9.66 12.40
CA THR A 74 -4.39 -8.21 12.44
C THR A 74 -5.77 -7.63 12.18
N HIS A 75 -6.23 -6.73 13.04
CA HIS A 75 -7.44 -5.94 12.79
C HIS A 75 -7.19 -4.80 11.79
N GLY A 76 -6.30 -5.01 10.81
CA GLY A 76 -5.85 -4.02 9.82
C GLY A 76 -6.25 -4.39 8.40
N PHE A 77 -6.52 -3.38 7.58
CA PHE A 77 -7.02 -3.49 6.21
C PHE A 77 -6.21 -2.62 5.25
N LEU A 78 -5.83 -3.19 4.11
CA LEU A 78 -5.28 -2.47 2.96
C LEU A 78 -6.44 -2.14 2.05
N VAL A 79 -6.60 -0.85 1.80
CA VAL A 79 -7.53 -0.32 0.83
C VAL A 79 -6.73 0.06 -0.39
N SER A 80 -6.86 -0.68 -1.48
CA SER A 80 -6.27 -0.32 -2.78
C SER A 80 -7.24 0.56 -3.55
N ILE A 81 -6.79 1.71 -4.05
CA ILE A 81 -7.61 2.68 -4.77
C ILE A 81 -7.16 2.72 -6.22
N SER A 82 -8.12 2.56 -7.14
CA SER A 82 -7.82 2.48 -8.57
C SER A 82 -8.82 3.25 -9.43
N LEU A 83 -8.32 3.79 -10.54
CA LEU A 83 -9.13 4.39 -11.59
C LEU A 83 -8.79 3.67 -12.90
N GLU A 84 -9.82 3.21 -13.62
CA GLU A 84 -9.64 2.45 -14.87
C GLU A 84 -8.67 1.26 -14.73
N ARG A 85 -8.75 0.55 -13.58
CA ARG A 85 -7.87 -0.57 -13.18
C ARG A 85 -6.40 -0.21 -12.94
N ARG A 86 -6.05 1.07 -12.94
CA ARG A 86 -4.70 1.53 -12.58
C ARG A 86 -4.68 1.93 -11.11
N PRO A 87 -3.71 1.48 -10.31
CA PRO A 87 -3.53 1.97 -8.95
C PRO A 87 -3.24 3.48 -8.98
N ILE A 88 -3.94 4.23 -8.12
CA ILE A 88 -3.74 5.68 -7.95
C ILE A 88 -3.51 6.05 -6.49
N GLY A 89 -3.55 5.08 -5.58
CA GLY A 89 -3.29 5.28 -4.17
C GLY A 89 -3.79 4.15 -3.31
N TYR A 90 -3.72 4.35 -2.00
CA TYR A 90 -4.14 3.37 -1.01
C TYR A 90 -4.46 4.03 0.33
N MET A 91 -5.07 3.25 1.23
CA MET A 91 -5.10 3.52 2.67
C MET A 91 -4.74 2.26 3.45
N ILE A 92 -4.17 2.43 4.63
CA ILE A 92 -4.13 1.43 5.68
C ILE A 92 -5.12 1.86 6.76
N VAL A 93 -6.05 0.98 7.09
CA VAL A 93 -7.11 1.23 8.07
C VAL A 93 -7.03 0.20 9.17
N ASN A 94 -7.08 0.62 10.43
CA ASN A 94 -7.07 -0.27 11.58
C ASN A 94 -8.43 -0.23 12.28
N ALA A 95 -8.97 -1.37 12.69
CA ALA A 95 -10.08 -1.38 13.62
C ALA A 95 -9.60 -0.94 15.00
N THR A 96 -10.46 -0.24 15.72
CA THR A 96 -10.20 0.24 17.07
C THR A 96 -10.90 -0.66 18.09
N GLU A 97 -10.42 -0.66 19.34
CA GLU A 97 -10.98 -1.49 20.42
C GLU A 97 -12.46 -1.20 20.72
N ASP A 98 -12.91 0.03 20.46
CA ASP A 98 -14.30 0.49 20.61
C ASP A 98 -15.20 0.13 19.39
N GLY A 99 -14.69 -0.63 18.43
CA GLY A 99 -15.47 -1.10 17.27
C GLY A 99 -15.67 -0.04 16.17
N GLY A 100 -14.76 0.93 16.10
CA GLY A 100 -14.61 1.91 15.03
C GLY A 100 -13.42 1.60 14.10
N TYR A 101 -13.01 2.61 13.34
CA TYR A 101 -11.85 2.51 12.44
C TYR A 101 -10.98 3.76 12.58
N ALA A 102 -9.67 3.55 12.55
CA ALA A 102 -8.65 4.57 12.54
C ALA A 102 -7.89 4.55 11.21
N LEU A 103 -7.66 5.73 10.65
CA LEU A 103 -6.81 5.90 9.47
C LEU A 103 -5.34 5.76 9.91
N GLY A 104 -4.70 4.68 9.49
CA GLY A 104 -3.31 4.38 9.87
C GLY A 104 -2.29 5.07 8.98
N GLU A 105 -2.52 5.06 7.67
CA GLU A 105 -1.66 5.67 6.66
C GLU A 105 -2.45 5.79 5.36
N TYR A 106 -2.07 6.71 4.48
CA TYR A 106 -2.60 6.77 3.12
C TYR A 106 -1.58 7.39 2.17
N GLY A 107 -1.72 7.14 0.88
CA GLY A 107 -0.80 7.70 -0.08
C GLY A 107 -1.35 7.69 -1.50
N VAL A 108 -0.78 8.56 -2.32
CA VAL A 108 -1.10 8.72 -3.74
C VAL A 108 0.08 8.22 -4.58
N GLY A 109 -0.23 7.54 -5.67
CA GLY A 109 0.76 7.04 -6.62
C GLY A 109 0.37 5.72 -7.27
N SER A 110 1.16 5.31 -8.25
CA SER A 110 0.96 4.05 -8.97
C SER A 110 1.56 2.83 -8.27
N HIS A 111 2.32 3.02 -7.20
CA HIS A 111 3.02 1.96 -6.48
C HIS A 111 2.67 2.03 -4.98
N PRO A 112 1.45 1.58 -4.60
CA PRO A 112 1.05 1.55 -3.20
C PRO A 112 1.88 0.54 -2.40
N ALA A 113 1.81 0.62 -1.07
CA ALA A 113 2.35 -0.45 -0.22
C ALA A 113 1.74 -1.79 -0.61
N PHE A 114 2.59 -2.81 -0.57
CA PHE A 114 2.22 -4.16 -0.97
C PHE A 114 1.75 -4.26 -2.43
N ASP A 115 2.34 -3.44 -3.32
CA ASP A 115 2.23 -3.61 -4.77
C ASP A 115 3.03 -4.84 -5.26
N PRO A 116 2.35 -5.88 -5.79
CA PRO A 116 3.04 -7.05 -6.33
C PRO A 116 3.99 -6.71 -7.48
N ASP A 117 3.67 -5.71 -8.31
CA ASP A 117 4.52 -5.37 -9.46
C ASP A 117 5.85 -4.79 -9.01
N THR A 118 5.82 -3.86 -8.06
CA THR A 118 7.03 -3.34 -7.39
C THR A 118 7.85 -4.46 -6.78
N LEU A 119 7.21 -5.39 -6.07
CA LEU A 119 7.87 -6.55 -5.46
C LEU A 119 8.58 -7.43 -6.50
N TYR A 120 7.85 -7.92 -7.52
CA TYR A 120 8.41 -8.83 -8.51
C TYR A 120 9.53 -8.18 -9.33
N LEU A 121 9.38 -6.91 -9.69
CA LEU A 121 10.47 -6.15 -10.35
C LEU A 121 11.71 -6.05 -9.46
N SER A 122 11.54 -5.82 -8.17
CA SER A 122 12.64 -5.76 -7.22
C SER A 122 13.33 -7.12 -7.05
N LEU A 123 12.57 -8.21 -6.93
CA LEU A 123 13.13 -9.57 -6.84
C LEU A 123 13.95 -9.96 -8.07
N VAL A 124 13.51 -9.58 -9.28
CA VAL A 124 14.29 -9.79 -10.51
C VAL A 124 15.59 -9.00 -10.48
N ARG A 125 15.54 -7.72 -10.10
CA ARG A 125 16.73 -6.84 -10.03
C ARG A 125 17.77 -7.33 -9.03
N GLN A 126 17.32 -7.93 -7.93
CA GLN A 126 18.17 -8.52 -6.90
C GLN A 126 18.65 -9.94 -7.25
N GLY A 127 18.24 -10.49 -8.40
CA GLY A 127 18.63 -11.83 -8.84
C GLY A 127 17.98 -12.97 -8.04
N LEU A 128 16.94 -12.68 -7.26
CA LEU A 128 16.25 -13.67 -6.43
C LEU A 128 15.26 -14.53 -7.23
N ILE A 129 14.81 -14.02 -8.38
CA ILE A 129 14.03 -14.75 -9.37
C ILE A 129 14.52 -14.42 -10.78
N GLU A 130 14.37 -15.35 -11.72
CA GLU A 130 14.89 -15.20 -13.08
C GLU A 130 14.17 -14.12 -13.90
N SER A 131 12.83 -14.06 -13.81
CA SER A 131 12.03 -13.11 -14.57
C SER A 131 10.63 -12.93 -14.01
N TYR A 132 10.04 -11.77 -14.28
CA TYR A 132 8.64 -11.47 -13.94
C TYR A 132 7.67 -12.47 -14.61
N SER A 133 7.91 -12.82 -15.89
CA SER A 133 7.03 -13.71 -16.66
C SER A 133 7.03 -15.16 -16.14
N ALA A 134 8.12 -15.60 -15.51
CA ALA A 134 8.17 -16.89 -14.81
C ALA A 134 7.39 -16.83 -13.49
N ALA A 135 7.55 -15.74 -12.74
CA ALA A 135 6.92 -15.59 -11.43
C ALA A 135 5.39 -15.47 -11.50
N ILE A 136 4.83 -14.83 -12.53
CA ILE A 136 3.36 -14.77 -12.71
C ILE A 136 2.73 -16.14 -13.02
N LYS A 137 3.48 -17.08 -13.61
CA LYS A 137 2.98 -18.44 -13.91
C LYS A 137 2.90 -19.31 -12.66
N LYS A 138 3.78 -19.04 -11.69
CA LYS A 138 3.82 -19.69 -10.39
C LYS A 138 3.99 -18.63 -9.31
N PRO A 139 2.90 -17.96 -8.91
CA PRO A 139 2.95 -16.88 -7.94
C PRO A 139 3.66 -17.31 -6.66
N LEU A 140 4.48 -16.42 -6.11
CA LEU A 140 5.14 -16.64 -4.84
C LEU A 140 4.11 -16.67 -3.70
N ARG A 141 4.35 -17.53 -2.72
CA ARG A 141 3.58 -17.51 -1.48
C ARG A 141 4.16 -16.40 -0.61
N LEU A 142 3.44 -15.29 -0.57
CA LEU A 142 3.84 -14.06 0.11
C LEU A 142 2.88 -13.77 1.25
N GLU A 143 3.42 -13.40 2.41
CA GLU A 143 2.66 -12.93 3.55
C GLU A 143 2.87 -11.42 3.70
N ARG A 144 1.78 -10.66 3.81
CA ARG A 144 1.85 -9.22 4.12
C ARG A 144 1.89 -9.07 5.63
N LEU A 145 2.95 -8.46 6.14
CA LEU A 145 3.12 -8.19 7.55
C LEU A 145 3.16 -6.67 7.74
N TYR A 146 2.22 -6.15 8.51
CA TYR A 146 2.13 -4.72 8.81
C TYR A 146 1.89 -4.53 10.31
N VAL A 147 2.82 -3.84 10.97
CA VAL A 147 2.70 -3.46 12.38
C VAL A 147 2.46 -1.95 12.49
N HIS A 148 3.28 -1.18 11.78
CA HIS A 148 3.16 0.28 11.64
C HIS A 148 3.92 0.72 10.36
N PRO A 149 3.84 1.98 9.93
CA PRO A 149 4.39 2.45 8.64
C PRO A 149 5.87 2.15 8.37
N LEU A 150 6.69 2.04 9.43
CA LEU A 150 8.13 1.69 9.35
C LEU A 150 8.40 0.19 9.44
N LEU A 151 7.39 -0.59 9.84
CA LEU A 151 7.48 -2.03 10.04
C LEU A 151 6.40 -2.72 9.20
N ALA A 152 6.56 -2.56 7.88
CA ALA A 152 5.70 -3.10 6.85
C ALA A 152 6.56 -3.87 5.83
N VAL A 153 6.37 -5.19 5.74
CA VAL A 153 7.19 -6.07 4.91
C VAL A 153 6.36 -7.17 4.27
N TRP A 154 6.80 -7.63 3.11
CA TRP A 154 6.48 -8.95 2.62
C TRP A 154 7.40 -9.97 3.27
N LYS A 155 6.83 -11.07 3.77
CA LYS A 155 7.58 -12.26 4.11
C LYS A 155 7.44 -13.30 3.01
N TRP A 156 8.57 -13.81 2.55
CA TRP A 156 8.64 -14.85 1.52
C TRP A 156 9.49 -16.02 2.01
N ASP A 157 8.87 -17.18 2.17
CA ASP A 157 9.59 -18.44 2.39
C ASP A 157 9.91 -19.06 1.02
N ALA A 158 11.17 -18.94 0.61
CA ALA A 158 11.68 -19.38 -0.69
C ALA A 158 11.85 -20.91 -0.76
N ALA A 159 11.94 -21.44 -1.98
CA ALA A 159 11.96 -22.89 -2.23
C ALA A 159 13.26 -23.56 -1.76
N ASP A 160 14.33 -22.80 -1.59
CA ASP A 160 15.62 -23.25 -1.04
C ASP A 160 15.63 -23.31 0.50
N GLY A 161 14.51 -22.95 1.15
CA GLY A 161 14.35 -22.93 2.60
C GLY A 161 14.76 -21.62 3.26
N GLN A 162 15.15 -20.60 2.49
CA GLN A 162 15.44 -19.27 3.02
C GLN A 162 14.17 -18.45 3.22
N THR A 163 14.14 -17.63 4.27
CA THR A 163 13.09 -16.64 4.49
C THR A 163 13.63 -15.25 4.15
N TYR A 164 12.95 -14.55 3.25
CA TYR A 164 13.23 -13.17 2.90
C TYR A 164 12.18 -12.25 3.51
N TYR A 165 12.66 -11.11 4.01
CA TYR A 165 11.83 -9.97 4.39
C TYR A 165 12.07 -8.85 3.38
N LEU A 166 11.02 -8.41 2.71
CA LEU A 166 11.13 -7.42 1.64
C LEU A 166 10.32 -6.19 2.05
N ASP A 167 10.91 -5.01 1.97
CA ASP A 167 10.22 -3.76 2.32
C ASP A 167 8.91 -3.62 1.51
N ALA A 168 7.81 -3.27 2.17
CA ALA A 168 6.49 -3.25 1.54
C ALA A 168 6.33 -2.17 0.46
N TRP A 169 7.20 -1.16 0.45
CA TRP A 169 7.14 -0.01 -0.47
C TRP A 169 8.04 -0.19 -1.68
N THR A 170 9.25 -0.67 -1.45
CA THR A 170 10.31 -0.76 -2.47
C THR A 170 10.53 -2.17 -2.98
N GLY A 171 10.07 -3.19 -2.23
CA GLY A 171 10.36 -4.59 -2.50
C GLY A 171 11.82 -4.97 -2.27
N GLU A 172 12.66 -4.09 -1.72
CA GLU A 172 14.06 -4.36 -1.41
C GLU A 172 14.18 -5.44 -0.33
N ALA A 173 15.07 -6.41 -0.51
CA ALA A 173 15.33 -7.41 0.51
C ALA A 173 16.10 -6.78 1.68
N LEU A 174 15.47 -6.82 2.85
CA LEU A 174 16.08 -6.38 4.08
C LEU A 174 17.09 -7.45 4.55
N PRO A 175 18.29 -7.04 5.00
CA PRO A 175 19.31 -7.95 5.52
C PRO A 175 18.97 -8.45 6.94
N ILE A 176 17.78 -9.02 7.13
CA ILE A 176 17.25 -9.46 8.42
C ILE A 176 16.76 -10.91 8.36
N ASP A 177 16.72 -11.56 9.52
CA ASP A 177 16.17 -12.90 9.68
C ASP A 177 14.91 -12.93 10.56
N ASN A 178 14.35 -14.12 10.76
CA ASN A 178 13.18 -14.32 11.62
C ASN A 178 13.43 -13.85 13.07
N ALA A 179 14.64 -14.02 13.60
CA ALA A 179 14.96 -13.64 14.98
C ALA A 179 14.94 -12.12 15.15
N MET A 180 15.54 -11.38 14.21
CA MET A 180 15.50 -9.91 14.17
C MET A 180 14.07 -9.40 14.00
N TRP A 181 13.28 -10.00 13.10
CA TRP A 181 11.87 -9.66 12.91
C TRP A 181 11.07 -9.83 14.20
N HIS A 182 11.18 -10.99 14.87
CA HIS A 182 10.43 -11.26 16.09
C HIS A 182 10.86 -10.35 17.26
N LYS A 183 12.16 -10.03 17.36
CA LYS A 183 12.66 -9.08 18.36
C LYS A 183 12.09 -7.68 18.12
N GLN A 184 12.10 -7.21 16.88
CA GLN A 184 11.55 -5.91 16.50
C GLN A 184 10.04 -5.85 16.75
N LEU A 185 9.30 -6.92 16.42
CA LEU A 185 7.87 -7.04 16.69
C LEU A 185 7.58 -6.94 18.20
N ALA A 186 8.31 -7.69 19.04
CA ALA A 186 8.13 -7.64 20.49
C ALA A 186 8.39 -6.23 21.05
N ALA A 187 9.44 -5.55 20.56
CA ALA A 187 9.72 -4.17 20.94
C ALA A 187 8.60 -3.20 20.51
N ALA A 188 8.03 -3.39 19.32
CA ALA A 188 6.89 -2.59 18.84
C ALA A 188 5.64 -2.81 19.71
N THR A 189 5.33 -4.05 20.11
CA THR A 189 4.19 -4.37 20.98
C THR A 189 4.31 -3.72 22.36
N LEU A 190 5.52 -3.70 22.93
CA LEU A 190 5.79 -3.02 24.21
C LEU A 190 5.62 -1.49 24.11
N LYS A 191 5.95 -0.90 22.96
CA LYS A 191 5.73 0.53 22.69
C LYS A 191 4.26 0.85 22.39
N SER A 192 3.52 -0.08 21.81
CA SER A 192 2.11 0.06 21.46
C SER A 192 1.15 -0.29 22.60
N SER A 193 1.63 -0.50 23.82
CA SER A 193 0.81 -0.86 25.00
C SER A 193 -0.06 0.29 25.54
N GLY A 194 -0.06 1.45 24.88
CA GLY A 194 -1.03 2.50 25.09
C GLY A 194 -2.08 2.46 23.96
N PRO A 195 -3.37 2.75 24.25
CA PRO A 195 -4.36 2.82 23.20
C PRO A 195 -3.89 3.85 22.17
N VAL A 196 -3.69 3.44 20.93
CA VAL A 196 -3.56 4.36 19.80
C VAL A 196 -4.95 4.97 19.63
N GLN A 197 -5.28 5.95 20.48
CA GLN A 197 -6.39 6.85 20.28
C GLN A 197 -6.00 7.79 19.15
N GLN A 198 -5.91 7.24 17.94
CA GLN A 198 -6.18 8.06 16.78
C GLN A 198 -7.67 8.37 16.85
N SER A 199 -7.99 9.53 17.40
CA SER A 199 -9.33 10.11 17.29
C SER A 199 -9.79 9.98 15.85
N ALA A 200 -11.03 9.55 15.65
CA ALA A 200 -11.62 9.49 14.32
C ALA A 200 -11.35 10.80 13.57
N VAL A 201 -10.55 10.73 12.50
CA VAL A 201 -10.21 11.89 11.69
C VAL A 201 -11.42 12.22 10.82
N LYS A 202 -11.95 13.44 10.97
CA LYS A 202 -13.26 13.86 10.41
C LYS A 202 -13.17 15.09 9.51
N SER A 203 -12.10 15.87 9.62
CA SER A 203 -11.88 17.02 8.74
C SER A 203 -10.41 17.23 8.49
N LEU A 204 -10.06 17.53 7.25
CA LEU A 204 -8.73 17.96 6.87
C LEU A 204 -8.64 19.48 7.03
N SER A 205 -7.91 19.92 8.04
CA SER A 205 -7.90 21.30 8.52
C SER A 205 -6.84 22.16 7.85
N ASP A 206 -5.61 21.67 7.79
CA ASP A 206 -4.47 22.38 7.21
C ASP A 206 -3.66 21.40 6.36
N THR A 207 -3.07 21.91 5.27
CA THR A 207 -2.21 21.09 4.42
C THR A 207 -1.02 21.90 3.94
N ARG A 208 0.10 21.20 3.76
CA ARG A 208 1.28 21.72 3.09
C ARG A 208 1.92 20.62 2.28
N LEU A 209 2.33 20.95 1.05
CA LEU A 209 3.17 20.11 0.22
C LEU A 209 4.23 20.99 -0.44
N ASN A 210 5.50 20.69 -0.18
CA ASN A 210 6.66 21.32 -0.80
C ASN A 210 7.21 20.41 -1.89
N ASP A 211 8.18 20.93 -2.65
CA ASP A 211 8.88 20.16 -3.67
C ASP A 211 9.66 18.99 -3.04
N ALA A 212 9.69 17.86 -3.76
CA ALA A 212 10.52 16.72 -3.39
C ALA A 212 12.01 17.07 -3.44
N PHE A 213 12.80 16.41 -2.60
CA PHE A 213 14.23 16.60 -2.52
C PHE A 213 14.94 15.29 -2.19
N ASP A 214 16.22 15.19 -2.56
CA ASP A 214 17.05 14.04 -2.23
C ASP A 214 17.39 14.03 -0.72
N PRO A 215 16.96 13.03 0.05
CA PRO A 215 17.27 12.96 1.47
C PRO A 215 18.78 12.83 1.73
N TYR A 216 19.58 12.34 0.78
CA TYR A 216 21.01 12.08 0.93
C TYR A 216 21.91 13.27 0.54
N GLU A 217 21.35 14.40 0.11
CA GLU A 217 22.13 15.57 -0.34
C GLU A 217 23.08 16.12 0.74
N THR A 218 22.65 16.17 2.00
CA THR A 218 23.41 16.78 3.10
C THR A 218 23.68 15.85 4.29
N MET A 219 23.00 14.70 4.34
CA MET A 219 23.14 13.68 5.40
C MET A 219 23.27 14.23 6.83
N PRO A 220 22.35 15.12 7.28
CA PRO A 220 22.50 15.83 8.56
C PRO A 220 22.48 14.91 9.78
N TRP A 221 21.92 13.70 9.68
CA TRP A 221 21.96 12.71 10.75
C TRP A 221 23.38 12.25 11.13
N LEU A 222 24.37 12.47 10.26
CA LEU A 222 25.78 12.17 10.55
C LEU A 222 26.51 13.34 11.22
N THR A 223 25.97 14.56 11.15
CA THR A 223 26.72 15.79 11.46
C THR A 223 26.01 16.74 12.42
N GLN A 224 24.70 16.57 12.63
CA GLN A 224 23.86 17.48 13.40
C GLN A 224 23.07 16.72 14.47
N ALA A 225 22.62 17.45 15.49
CA ALA A 225 21.66 16.94 16.44
C ALA A 225 20.26 16.85 15.81
N PRO A 226 19.43 15.88 16.22
CA PRO A 226 18.04 15.82 15.80
C PRO A 226 17.25 17.04 16.30
N LEU A 227 16.14 17.34 15.64
CA LEU A 227 15.18 18.35 16.09
C LEU A 227 14.72 18.03 17.52
N SER A 228 14.75 19.05 18.37
CA SER A 228 14.22 18.97 19.73
C SER A 228 12.69 18.83 19.74
N GLU A 229 12.12 18.40 20.87
CA GLU A 229 10.66 18.31 21.06
C GLU A 229 9.94 19.64 20.78
N ALA A 230 10.53 20.77 21.17
CA ALA A 230 9.98 22.10 20.90
C ALA A 230 9.94 22.42 19.39
N GLN A 231 10.96 22.00 18.64
CA GLN A 231 11.00 22.15 17.19
C GLN A 231 9.99 21.21 16.51
N LEU A 232 9.84 19.97 17.01
CA LEU A 232 8.82 19.04 16.54
C LEU A 232 7.40 19.55 16.78
N GLY A 233 7.15 20.20 17.92
CA GLY A 233 5.88 20.90 18.20
C GLY A 233 5.58 22.05 17.24
N SER A 234 6.60 22.53 16.50
CA SER A 234 6.48 23.58 15.46
C SER A 234 6.80 23.05 14.05
N LEU A 235 6.72 21.73 13.83
CA LEU A 235 7.13 21.10 12.58
C LEU A 235 6.34 21.62 11.36
N SER A 236 5.05 21.91 11.51
CA SER A 236 4.24 22.52 10.45
C SER A 236 4.81 23.86 10.00
N LYS A 237 5.23 24.73 10.94
CA LYS A 237 5.85 26.02 10.62
C LYS A 237 7.17 25.87 9.88
N LEU A 238 7.98 24.87 10.24
CA LEU A 238 9.23 24.58 9.51
C LEU A 238 8.92 24.22 8.04
N LEU A 239 7.92 23.38 7.81
CA LEU A 239 7.50 22.98 6.47
C LEU A 239 6.82 24.11 5.69
N ASP A 240 6.05 24.97 6.34
CA ASP A 240 5.46 26.16 5.72
C ASP A 240 6.55 27.10 5.19
N ASN A 241 7.66 27.20 5.94
CA ASN A 241 8.89 27.90 5.58
C ASN A 241 9.82 27.11 4.64
N LYS A 242 9.35 25.98 4.08
CA LYS A 242 10.08 25.13 3.12
C LYS A 242 11.38 24.52 3.66
N ALA A 243 11.48 24.28 4.96
CA ALA A 243 12.59 23.54 5.53
C ALA A 243 12.64 22.11 4.94
N LYS A 244 13.83 21.65 4.54
CA LYS A 244 14.07 20.29 4.07
C LYS A 244 14.21 19.34 5.26
N ILE A 245 13.11 18.75 5.72
CA ILE A 245 13.13 17.88 6.91
C ILE A 245 13.33 16.42 6.50
N ARG A 246 14.27 15.72 7.14
CA ARG A 246 14.52 14.29 6.95
C ARG A 246 14.13 13.53 8.19
N TYR A 247 13.39 12.46 8.04
CA TYR A 247 13.16 11.49 9.10
C TYR A 247 14.16 10.34 8.93
N THR A 248 14.83 9.95 10.01
CA THR A 248 15.66 8.75 10.04
C THR A 248 15.22 7.77 11.11
N SER A 249 15.32 6.48 10.83
CA SER A 249 14.99 5.42 11.77
C SER A 249 15.94 4.24 11.57
N GLU A 250 16.53 3.77 12.66
CA GLU A 250 17.37 2.58 12.69
C GLU A 250 16.56 1.44 13.33
N LEU A 251 16.23 0.43 12.53
CA LEU A 251 15.47 -0.75 12.97
C LEU A 251 16.32 -2.01 12.93
N PHE A 252 15.81 -3.08 13.54
CA PHE A 252 16.43 -4.41 13.53
C PHE A 252 17.86 -4.37 14.07
N ASP A 253 18.02 -3.86 15.29
CA ASP A 253 19.33 -3.68 15.93
C ASP A 253 20.33 -2.88 15.08
N GLN A 254 19.85 -1.80 14.45
CA GLN A 254 20.62 -0.89 13.59
C GLN A 254 21.12 -1.52 12.28
N THR A 255 20.59 -2.68 11.91
CA THR A 255 20.94 -3.35 10.65
C THR A 255 20.33 -2.63 9.44
N VAL A 256 19.22 -1.91 9.63
CA VAL A 256 18.53 -1.17 8.56
C VAL A 256 18.34 0.28 8.96
N LEU A 257 18.82 1.20 8.11
CA LEU A 257 18.58 2.64 8.22
C LEU A 257 17.54 3.06 7.18
N PHE A 258 16.43 3.61 7.66
CA PHE A 258 15.44 4.29 6.84
C PHE A 258 15.73 5.79 6.84
N VAL A 259 15.75 6.41 5.65
CA VAL A 259 15.88 7.86 5.49
C VAL A 259 14.79 8.36 4.57
N TRP A 260 13.85 9.14 5.11
CA TRP A 260 12.66 9.59 4.40
C TRP A 260 12.61 11.13 4.30
N PRO A 261 12.48 11.71 3.10
CA PRO A 261 12.36 13.16 2.94
C PRO A 261 10.92 13.58 3.26
N MET A 262 10.73 14.34 4.35
CA MET A 262 9.44 14.91 4.72
C MET A 262 9.21 16.18 3.91
N ILE A 263 8.25 16.12 2.99
CA ILE A 263 7.97 17.19 2.04
C ILE A 263 6.73 18.01 2.42
N GLY A 264 6.01 17.64 3.48
CA GLY A 264 4.78 18.32 3.80
C GLY A 264 4.02 17.66 4.95
N TYR A 265 2.76 18.06 5.11
CA TYR A 265 1.87 17.49 6.09
C TYR A 265 0.39 17.66 5.72
N HIS A 266 -0.44 16.80 6.30
CA HIS A 266 -1.88 16.98 6.46
C HIS A 266 -2.19 17.07 7.96
N ASN A 267 -2.93 18.09 8.37
CA ASN A 267 -3.40 18.24 9.74
C ASN A 267 -4.89 17.90 9.81
N TRP A 268 -5.22 16.82 10.49
CA TRP A 268 -6.60 16.38 10.68
C TRP A 268 -7.15 16.90 12.00
N ASN A 269 -8.38 17.42 11.98
CA ASN A 269 -9.09 17.95 13.13
C ASN A 269 -8.30 19.02 13.93
N HIS A 270 -7.38 19.74 13.28
CA HIS A 270 -6.38 20.62 13.92
C HIS A 270 -5.49 19.98 15.00
N GLN A 271 -5.40 18.65 15.03
CA GLN A 271 -4.75 17.91 16.12
C GLN A 271 -3.81 16.81 15.63
N THR A 272 -4.22 16.05 14.61
CA THR A 272 -3.48 14.86 14.17
C THR A 272 -2.69 15.19 12.92
N LEU A 273 -1.38 15.36 13.09
CA LEU A 273 -0.48 15.62 11.98
C LEU A 273 -0.08 14.31 11.29
N TYR A 274 -0.23 14.27 9.98
CA TYR A 274 0.31 13.25 9.10
C TYR A 274 1.45 13.87 8.30
N ALA A 275 2.64 13.34 8.45
CA ALA A 275 3.82 13.74 7.72
C ALA A 275 3.76 13.20 6.28
N ALA A 276 3.95 14.08 5.29
CA ALA A 276 4.02 13.70 3.89
C ALA A 276 5.47 13.35 3.52
N PHE A 277 5.71 12.15 3.00
CA PHE A 277 7.02 11.70 2.51
C PHE A 277 6.94 11.33 1.04
N ASP A 278 7.97 11.66 0.27
CA ASP A 278 8.05 11.32 -1.15
C ASP A 278 9.26 10.44 -1.44
N GLN A 279 9.01 9.22 -1.92
CA GLN A 279 10.07 8.28 -2.34
C GLN A 279 9.68 7.60 -3.65
N MET A 280 8.48 7.00 -3.69
CA MET A 280 7.91 6.35 -4.87
C MET A 280 6.43 6.75 -5.02
N GLY A 281 6.18 8.07 -4.92
CA GLY A 281 4.87 8.64 -4.64
C GLY A 281 4.80 9.18 -3.21
N THR A 282 3.79 10.01 -2.97
CA THR A 282 3.63 10.71 -1.69
C THR A 282 2.77 9.88 -0.74
N ARG A 283 3.33 9.53 0.41
CA ARG A 283 2.62 8.90 1.53
C ARG A 283 2.46 9.85 2.71
N TYR A 284 1.39 9.67 3.46
CA TYR A 284 1.01 10.45 4.62
C TYR A 284 0.94 9.52 5.82
N VAL A 285 1.89 9.69 6.74
CA VAL A 285 2.08 8.84 7.90
C VAL A 285 1.83 9.65 9.18
N PRO A 286 1.02 9.16 10.14
CA PRO A 286 0.81 9.84 11.41
C PRO A 286 2.14 10.13 12.12
N LEU A 287 2.33 11.37 12.55
CA LEU A 287 3.56 11.78 13.24
C LEU A 287 3.77 10.96 14.54
N SER A 288 2.68 10.55 15.19
CA SER A 288 2.71 9.69 16.37
C SER A 288 3.28 8.29 16.10
N ALA A 289 3.14 7.75 14.88
CA ALA A 289 3.72 6.46 14.51
C ALA A 289 5.25 6.52 14.30
N LEU A 290 5.77 7.72 14.03
CA LEU A 290 7.18 8.00 13.77
C LEU A 290 7.94 8.36 15.04
N THR A 291 7.28 9.13 15.91
CA THR A 291 7.85 9.60 17.18
C THR A 291 8.13 8.40 18.08
N GLY A 292 9.37 8.28 18.57
CA GLY A 292 9.80 7.13 19.38
C GLY A 292 10.34 5.93 18.57
N ASN A 293 10.28 5.98 17.24
CA ASN A 293 10.92 5.01 16.35
C ASN A 293 12.05 5.62 15.50
N GLY A 294 12.28 6.92 15.60
CA GLY A 294 13.29 7.61 14.82
C GLY A 294 13.44 9.07 15.22
N SER A 295 14.16 9.82 14.41
CA SER A 295 14.54 11.21 14.65
C SER A 295 14.34 12.07 13.40
N PHE A 296 14.10 13.36 13.59
CA PHE A 296 13.95 14.32 12.50
C PHE A 296 15.17 15.25 12.46
N PHE A 297 15.60 15.61 11.26
CA PHE A 297 16.75 16.47 11.00
C PHE A 297 16.39 17.51 9.92
N GLN A 298 17.04 18.67 9.94
CA GLN A 298 16.88 19.71 8.92
C GLN A 298 18.07 19.73 7.95
#